data_AF-A0A523KMQ3-F1
#
_entry.id   AF-A0A523KMQ3-F1
#
_cell.length_a   1.000
_cell.length_b   1.000
_cell.length_c   1.000
_cell.angle_alpha   90.00
_cell.angle_beta   90.00
_cell.angle_gamma   90.00
#
_symmetry.space_group_name_H-M   'P 1'
#
loop_
_entity.id
_entity.type
_entity.pdbx_description
1 polymer ?
#
loop_
_entity_poly.entity_id
_entity_poly.type
_entity_poly.pdbx_seq_one_letter_code
_entity_poly.pdbx_strand_id
1 'polypeptide(L)'
;MVIQSKFTFVSFILRYLISLILVFATYNPSEYCWVQWLYSDTVMVYKVASGIVLLIGWVMFLRATWNSLGAFGTLLAAAFFAVMIWLLIEWGLLALDNTSIKVWVVEFILSGVLAVGMSWSHVRRRISGQYDTDEIEG
;
A
#
# COMPACT_ATOMS: atom_id res chain seq x y z
N MET A 1 21.21 -22.27 -7.96
CA MET A 1 21.55 -20.85 -7.77
C MET A 1 20.27 -20.10 -7.46
N VAL A 2 19.97 -19.85 -6.18
CA VAL A 2 18.84 -19.02 -5.78
C VAL A 2 19.32 -17.58 -5.85
N ILE A 3 18.81 -16.79 -6.79
CA ILE A 3 19.10 -15.35 -6.85
C ILE A 3 18.37 -14.71 -5.66
N GLN A 4 19.09 -14.49 -4.57
CA GLN A 4 18.57 -13.70 -3.45
C GLN A 4 18.45 -12.25 -3.92
N SER A 5 17.22 -11.79 -4.23
CA SER A 5 17.02 -10.41 -4.65
C SER A 5 17.22 -9.49 -3.45
N LYS A 6 18.31 -8.72 -3.44
CA LYS A 6 18.52 -7.67 -2.43
C LYS A 6 17.38 -6.65 -2.53
N PHE A 7 16.88 -6.17 -1.38
CA PHE A 7 15.88 -5.10 -1.37
C PHE A 7 16.46 -3.82 -1.97
N THR A 8 15.84 -3.33 -3.04
CA THR A 8 16.25 -2.12 -3.77
C THR A 8 15.14 -1.09 -3.81
N PHE A 9 15.46 0.11 -4.30
CA PHE A 9 14.45 1.14 -4.60
C PHE A 9 13.38 0.66 -5.59
N VAL A 10 13.77 -0.17 -6.59
CA VAL A 10 12.83 -0.80 -7.51
C VAL A 10 11.87 -1.74 -6.78
N SER A 11 12.37 -2.52 -5.81
CA SER A 11 11.53 -3.37 -4.97
C SER A 11 10.49 -2.56 -4.17
N PHE A 12 10.86 -1.37 -3.69
CA PHE A 12 9.93 -0.45 -3.02
C PHE A 12 8.85 0.07 -3.99
N ILE A 13 9.25 0.59 -5.15
CA ILE A 13 8.31 1.10 -6.17
C ILE A 13 7.33 0.02 -6.58
N LEU A 14 7.78 -1.21 -6.82
CA LEU A 14 6.88 -2.31 -7.19
C LEU A 14 5.84 -2.59 -6.10
N ARG A 15 6.24 -2.61 -4.82
CA ARG A 15 5.30 -2.76 -3.71
C ARG A 15 4.33 -1.60 -3.62
N TYR A 16 4.80 -0.39 -3.90
CA TYR A 16 3.95 0.80 -3.95
C TYR A 16 2.93 0.74 -5.09
N LEU A 17 3.34 0.35 -6.29
CA LEU A 17 2.43 0.17 -7.44
C LEU A 17 1.41 -0.93 -7.18
N ILE A 18 1.82 -2.07 -6.61
CA ILE A 18 0.89 -3.15 -6.24
C ILE A 18 -0.11 -2.66 -5.19
N SER A 19 0.36 -1.88 -4.20
CA SER A 19 -0.49 -1.28 -3.18
C SER A 19 -1.49 -0.29 -3.78
N LEU A 20 -1.07 0.56 -4.72
CA LEU A 20 -1.95 1.47 -5.45
C LEU A 20 -3.01 0.70 -6.23
N ILE A 21 -2.62 -0.32 -6.99
CA ILE A 21 -3.55 -1.17 -7.73
C ILE A 21 -4.54 -1.83 -6.77
N LEU A 22 -4.09 -2.38 -5.64
CA LEU A 22 -4.95 -3.01 -4.65
C LEU A 22 -6.01 -2.04 -4.11
N VAL A 23 -5.59 -0.83 -3.72
CA VAL A 23 -6.50 0.19 -3.16
C VAL A 23 -7.47 0.67 -4.24
N PHE A 24 -6.98 1.11 -5.40
CA PHE A 24 -7.81 1.65 -6.49
C PHE A 24 -8.74 0.59 -7.10
N ALA A 25 -8.29 -0.66 -7.22
CA ALA A 25 -9.14 -1.74 -7.70
C ALA A 25 -10.26 -2.07 -6.72
N THR A 26 -10.06 -1.82 -5.42
CA THR A 26 -11.10 -2.00 -4.41
C THR A 26 -12.17 -0.93 -4.52
N TYR A 27 -11.75 0.34 -4.45
CA TYR A 27 -12.62 1.49 -4.56
C TYR A 27 -11.85 2.63 -5.23
N ASN A 28 -12.56 3.44 -6.01
CA ASN A 28 -12.14 4.77 -6.43
C ASN A 28 -13.37 5.55 -6.93
N PRO A 29 -13.31 6.89 -7.06
CA PRO A 29 -14.43 7.72 -7.52
C PRO A 29 -14.90 7.47 -8.97
N SER A 30 -14.18 6.66 -9.74
CA SER A 30 -14.57 6.32 -11.11
C SER A 30 -15.50 5.10 -11.14
N GLU A 31 -16.04 4.81 -12.33
CA GLU A 31 -16.89 3.63 -12.55
C GLU A 31 -16.09 2.31 -12.56
N TYR A 32 -14.75 2.39 -12.62
CA TYR A 32 -13.86 1.24 -12.74
C TYR A 32 -13.27 0.84 -11.37
N CYS A 33 -14.10 0.31 -10.49
CA CYS A 33 -13.67 -0.32 -9.24
C CYS A 33 -14.53 -1.54 -8.88
N TRP A 34 -14.01 -2.42 -8.02
CA TRP A 34 -14.72 -3.62 -7.60
C TRP A 34 -16.03 -3.31 -6.86
N VAL A 35 -16.04 -2.27 -6.02
CA VAL A 35 -17.27 -1.81 -5.35
C VAL A 35 -18.35 -1.43 -6.36
N GLN A 36 -18.00 -0.73 -7.44
CA GLN A 36 -18.97 -0.39 -8.48
C GLN A 36 -19.41 -1.64 -9.27
N TRP A 37 -18.50 -2.57 -9.53
CA TRP A 37 -18.82 -3.86 -10.13
C TRP A 37 -19.79 -4.70 -9.30
N LEU A 38 -19.87 -4.49 -7.97
CA LEU A 38 -20.90 -5.18 -7.17
C LEU A 38 -22.32 -4.85 -7.64
N TYR A 39 -22.53 -3.63 -8.15
CA TYR A 39 -23.83 -3.13 -8.59
C TYR A 39 -24.11 -3.31 -10.09
N SER A 40 -23.16 -3.86 -10.86
CA SER A 40 -23.36 -4.13 -12.29
C SER A 40 -24.06 -5.47 -12.55
N ASP A 41 -24.47 -5.74 -13.79
CA ASP A 41 -25.05 -7.02 -14.22
C ASP A 41 -24.01 -8.15 -14.40
N THR A 42 -22.78 -7.96 -13.92
CA THR A 42 -21.70 -8.97 -14.01
C THR A 42 -22.12 -10.26 -13.29
N VAL A 43 -21.73 -11.42 -13.84
CA VAL A 43 -22.00 -12.73 -13.23
C VAL A 43 -21.42 -12.82 -11.82
N MET A 44 -22.22 -13.30 -10.87
CA MET A 44 -21.88 -13.33 -9.43
C MET A 44 -20.54 -14.02 -9.14
N VAL A 45 -20.21 -15.09 -9.86
CA VAL A 45 -18.95 -15.82 -9.67
C VAL A 45 -17.71 -14.93 -9.89
N TYR A 46 -17.75 -14.01 -10.85
CA TYR A 46 -16.63 -13.11 -11.12
C TYR A 46 -16.50 -12.03 -10.04
N LYS A 47 -17.62 -11.54 -9.50
CA LYS A 47 -17.63 -10.58 -8.38
C LYS A 47 -17.02 -11.21 -7.13
N VAL A 48 -17.42 -12.44 -6.80
CA VAL A 48 -16.90 -13.18 -5.64
C VAL A 48 -15.43 -13.52 -5.83
N ALA A 49 -15.04 -14.05 -7.00
CA ALA A 49 -13.65 -14.41 -7.27
C ALA A 49 -12.71 -13.21 -7.18
N SER A 50 -13.05 -12.10 -7.83
CA SER A 50 -12.26 -10.86 -7.74
C SER A 50 -12.23 -10.28 -6.33
N GLY A 51 -13.34 -10.35 -5.59
CA GLY A 51 -13.41 -9.93 -4.19
C GLY A 51 -12.48 -10.73 -3.27
N ILE A 52 -12.40 -12.06 -3.48
CA ILE A 52 -11.46 -12.93 -2.74
C ILE A 52 -10.02 -12.56 -3.06
N VAL A 53 -9.68 -12.30 -4.33
CA VAL A 53 -8.32 -11.88 -4.73
C VAL A 53 -7.94 -10.56 -4.05
N LEU A 54 -8.84 -9.57 -4.05
CA LEU A 54 -8.63 -8.31 -3.35
C LEU A 54 -8.48 -8.52 -1.84
N LEU A 55 -9.33 -9.34 -1.23
CA LEU A 55 -9.26 -9.65 0.20
C LEU A 55 -7.93 -10.28 0.59
N ILE A 56 -7.41 -11.22 -0.21
CA ILE A 56 -6.08 -11.82 -0.01
C ILE A 56 -5.01 -10.72 -0.04
N GLY A 57 -5.05 -9.83 -1.04
CA GLY A 57 -4.14 -8.69 -1.15
C GLY A 57 -4.19 -7.80 0.09
N TRP A 58 -5.38 -7.40 0.53
CA TRP A 58 -5.58 -6.59 1.74
C TRP A 58 -5.01 -7.25 2.98
N VAL A 59 -5.35 -8.52 3.22
CA VAL A 59 -4.86 -9.27 4.38
C VAL A 59 -3.33 -9.37 4.35
N MET A 60 -2.72 -9.63 3.19
CA MET A 60 -1.27 -9.70 3.06
C MET A 60 -0.59 -8.36 3.39
N PHE A 61 -1.05 -7.26 2.80
CA PHE A 61 -0.44 -5.94 3.01
C PHE A 61 -0.67 -5.40 4.42
N LEU A 62 -1.89 -5.55 4.97
CA LEU A 62 -2.20 -5.12 6.33
C LEU A 62 -1.39 -5.92 7.35
N ARG A 63 -1.34 -7.25 7.21
CA ARG A 63 -0.57 -8.10 8.12
C ARG A 63 0.92 -7.80 8.06
N ALA A 64 1.48 -7.61 6.86
CA ALA A 64 2.88 -7.21 6.70
C ALA A 64 3.16 -5.86 7.38
N THR A 65 2.29 -4.88 7.18
CA THR A 65 2.39 -3.55 7.81
C THR A 65 2.35 -3.65 9.33
N TRP A 66 1.37 -4.37 9.88
CA TRP A 66 1.19 -4.51 11.32
C TRP A 66 2.34 -5.24 12.00
N ASN A 67 2.83 -6.33 11.39
CA ASN A 67 3.96 -7.11 11.92
C ASN A 67 5.28 -6.34 11.86
N SER A 68 5.40 -5.39 10.93
CA SER A 68 6.63 -4.66 10.69
C SER A 68 6.74 -3.39 11.52
N LEU A 69 5.68 -2.57 11.50
CA LEU A 69 5.61 -1.27 12.16
C LEU A 69 4.95 -1.31 13.54
N GLY A 70 4.06 -2.28 13.78
CA GLY A 70 3.12 -2.23 14.90
C GLY A 70 2.10 -1.10 14.78
N ALA A 71 1.10 -1.07 15.67
CA ALA A 71 0.04 -0.07 15.62
C ALA A 71 0.55 1.39 15.69
N PHE A 72 1.51 1.65 16.58
CA PHE A 72 2.12 2.98 16.71
C PHE A 72 2.91 3.40 15.46
N GLY A 73 3.69 2.48 14.87
CA GLY A 73 4.43 2.78 13.65
C GLY A 73 3.48 3.02 12.46
N THR A 74 2.37 2.27 12.36
CA THR A 74 1.34 2.51 11.35
C THR A 74 0.67 3.87 11.53
N LEU A 75 0.34 4.26 12.77
CA LEU A 75 -0.23 5.58 13.06
C LEU A 75 0.74 6.71 12.70
N LEU A 76 2.02 6.58 13.05
CA LEU A 76 3.06 7.55 12.71
C LEU A 76 3.26 7.65 11.19
N ALA A 77 3.26 6.52 10.47
CA ALA A 77 3.33 6.51 9.02
C ALA A 77 2.12 7.22 8.39
N ALA A 78 0.91 6.92 8.87
CA ALA A 78 -0.31 7.60 8.42
C ALA A 78 -0.26 9.11 8.69
N ALA A 79 0.19 9.52 9.89
CA ALA A 79 0.37 10.92 10.24
C ALA A 79 1.41 11.62 9.35
N PHE A 80 2.54 10.96 9.06
CA PHE A 80 3.57 11.49 8.16
C PHE A 80 3.01 11.76 6.77
N PHE A 81 2.31 10.80 6.17
CA PHE A 81 1.68 11.00 4.85
C PHE A 81 0.55 12.04 4.89
N ALA A 82 -0.23 12.10 5.97
CA ALA A 82 -1.24 13.14 6.14
C ALA A 82 -0.62 14.55 6.16
N VAL A 83 0.51 14.73 6.86
CA VAL A 83 1.26 15.99 6.87
C VAL A 83 1.83 16.33 5.48
N MET A 84 2.33 15.34 4.72
CA MET A 84 2.79 15.59 3.35
C MET A 84 1.67 16.16 2.47
N ILE A 85 0.45 15.65 2.58
CA ILE A 85 -0.70 16.18 1.86
C ILE A 85 -1.12 17.54 2.36
N TRP A 86 -1.07 17.76 3.67
CA TRP A 86 -1.28 19.09 4.23
C TRP A 86 -0.32 20.08 3.56
N LEU A 87 0.97 19.76 3.44
CA LEU A 87 1.93 20.62 2.73
C LEU A 87 1.55 20.88 1.26
N LEU A 88 1.05 19.86 0.54
CA LEU A 88 0.59 20.05 -0.84
C LEU A 88 -0.62 20.98 -0.94
N ILE A 89 -1.50 20.97 0.06
CA ILE A 89 -2.64 21.90 0.15
C ILE A 89 -2.15 23.32 0.43
N GLU A 90 -1.21 23.50 1.38
CA GLU A 90 -0.61 24.81 1.69
C GLU A 90 0.12 25.41 0.48
N TRP A 91 0.76 24.57 -0.33
CA TRP A 91 1.39 25.01 -1.58
C TRP A 91 0.40 25.29 -2.72
N GLY A 92 -0.91 25.10 -2.49
CA GLY A 92 -1.95 25.30 -3.49
C GLY A 92 -1.95 24.25 -4.61
N LEU A 93 -1.29 23.11 -4.42
CA LEU A 93 -1.23 22.02 -5.40
C LEU A 93 -2.45 21.10 -5.34
N LEU A 94 -3.18 21.08 -4.22
CA LEU A 94 -4.38 20.28 -4.00
C LEU A 94 -5.53 21.12 -3.45
N ALA A 95 -6.69 21.07 -4.10
CA ALA A 95 -7.94 21.64 -3.60
C ALA A 95 -8.82 20.53 -3.01
N LEU A 96 -9.25 20.69 -1.75
CA LEU A 96 -10.13 19.74 -1.04
C LEU A 96 -11.60 20.18 -1.06
N ASP A 97 -12.03 20.95 -2.04
CA ASP A 97 -13.44 21.31 -2.24
C ASP A 97 -14.23 20.11 -2.82
N ASN A 98 -13.59 19.33 -3.70
CA ASN A 98 -14.20 18.20 -4.37
C ASN A 98 -14.04 16.88 -3.59
N THR A 99 -15.16 16.21 -3.27
CA THR A 99 -15.17 14.91 -2.59
C THR A 99 -14.36 13.84 -3.32
N SER A 100 -14.39 13.81 -4.65
CA SER A 100 -13.62 12.84 -5.44
C SER A 100 -12.11 13.05 -5.25
N ILE A 101 -11.63 14.30 -5.20
CA ILE A 101 -10.22 14.59 -4.94
C ILE A 101 -9.80 14.06 -3.57
N LYS A 102 -10.63 14.26 -2.53
CA LYS A 102 -10.36 13.74 -1.19
C LYS A 102 -10.17 12.22 -1.19
N VAL A 103 -11.02 11.49 -1.91
CA VAL A 103 -10.93 10.03 -2.01
C VAL A 103 -9.60 9.61 -2.66
N TRP A 104 -9.25 10.19 -3.81
CA TRP A 104 -7.97 9.89 -4.48
C TRP A 104 -6.76 10.13 -3.57
N VAL A 105 -6.80 11.23 -2.80
CA VAL A 105 -5.76 11.60 -1.84
C VAL A 105 -5.66 10.57 -0.71
N VAL A 106 -6.78 10.14 -0.14
CA VAL A 106 -6.81 9.11 0.92
C VAL A 106 -6.30 7.78 0.41
N GLU A 107 -6.68 7.37 -0.81
CA GLU A 107 -6.21 6.13 -1.41
C GLU A 107 -4.71 6.15 -1.70
N PHE A 108 -4.18 7.30 -2.13
CA PHE A 108 -2.74 7.50 -2.29
C PHE A 108 -1.99 7.40 -0.96
N ILE A 109 -2.49 8.01 0.13
CA ILE A 109 -1.92 7.85 1.48
C ILE A 109 -1.93 6.38 1.88
N LEU A 110 -3.08 5.74 1.76
CA LEU A 110 -3.29 4.38 2.21
C LEU A 110 -2.33 3.43 1.50
N SER A 111 -2.17 3.60 0.19
CA SER A 111 -1.21 2.80 -0.58
C SER A 111 0.24 3.04 -0.14
N GLY A 112 0.60 4.28 0.20
CA GLY A 112 1.92 4.67 0.72
C GLY A 112 2.23 4.04 2.07
N VAL A 113 1.29 4.11 3.01
CA VAL A 113 1.39 3.48 4.34
C VAL A 113 1.62 1.98 4.22
N LEU A 114 0.84 1.30 3.36
CA LEU A 114 0.96 -0.14 3.13
C LEU A 114 2.31 -0.52 2.50
N ALA A 115 2.80 0.27 1.54
CA ALA A 115 4.09 0.02 0.89
C ALA A 115 5.29 0.22 1.82
N VAL A 116 5.23 1.27 2.66
CA VAL A 116 6.21 1.53 3.72
C VAL A 116 6.17 0.40 4.74
N GLY A 117 4.98 0.01 5.22
CA GLY A 117 4.82 -1.09 6.17
C GLY A 117 5.43 -2.39 5.70
N MET A 118 5.10 -2.80 4.47
CA MET A 118 5.66 -4.00 3.84
C MET A 118 7.18 -3.95 3.68
N SER A 119 7.74 -2.75 3.45
CA SER A 119 9.17 -2.58 3.22
C SER A 119 9.98 -2.34 4.49
N TRP A 120 9.33 -1.99 5.60
CA TRP A 120 9.99 -1.54 6.81
C TRP A 120 10.86 -2.62 7.49
N SER A 121 10.52 -3.90 7.36
CA SER A 121 11.33 -5.00 7.91
C SER A 121 12.71 -5.05 7.27
N HIS A 122 12.79 -4.85 5.96
CA HIS A 122 14.06 -4.78 5.22
C HIS A 122 14.86 -3.52 5.56
N VAL A 123 14.18 -2.37 5.64
CA VAL A 123 14.83 -1.09 5.98
C VAL A 123 15.41 -1.15 7.40
N ARG A 124 14.63 -1.61 8.38
CA ARG A 124 15.06 -1.75 9.78
C ARG A 124 16.28 -2.66 9.91
N ARG A 125 16.25 -3.84 9.27
CA ARG A 125 17.39 -4.79 9.28
C ARG A 125 18.67 -4.11 8.76
N ARG A 126 18.58 -3.44 7.61
CA ARG A 126 19.71 -2.75 6.99
C ARG A 126 20.28 -1.62 7.86
N ILE A 127 19.42 -0.82 8.51
CA ILE A 127 19.86 0.25 9.41
C ILE A 127 20.51 -0.30 10.67
N SER A 128 19.93 -1.37 11.25
CA SER A 128 20.44 -1.99 12.47
C SER A 128 21.76 -2.75 12.30
N GLY A 129 22.23 -2.92 11.06
CA GLY A 129 23.41 -3.74 10.76
C GLY A 129 23.20 -5.23 11.03
N GLN A 130 21.94 -5.68 11.17
CA GLN A 130 21.59 -7.10 11.24
C GLN A 130 21.79 -7.71 9.86
N TYR A 131 23.01 -8.16 9.59
CA TYR A 131 23.27 -9.17 8.57
C TYR A 131 22.86 -10.51 9.17
N ASP A 132 21.97 -11.25 8.50
CA ASP A 132 21.77 -12.66 8.83
C ASP A 132 23.15 -13.34 8.69
N THR A 133 23.56 -14.08 9.71
CA THR A 133 24.77 -14.93 9.67
C THR A 133 24.69 -16.04 8.62
N ASP A 134 23.57 -16.12 7.89
CA ASP A 134 23.38 -16.97 6.71
C ASP A 134 24.22 -16.51 5.49
N GLU A 135 24.93 -15.37 5.56
CA GLU A 135 25.89 -14.95 4.53
C GLU A 135 27.26 -15.69 4.57
N ILE A 136 27.45 -16.69 5.47
CA ILE A 136 28.73 -17.41 5.62
C ILE A 136 28.71 -18.83 5.00
N GLU A 137 27.56 -19.36 4.58
CA GLU A 137 27.51 -20.68 3.94
C GLU A 137 27.02 -20.59 2.47
N GLY A 138 27.98 -20.36 1.58
CA GLY A 138 27.83 -20.42 0.13
C GLY A 138 29.16 -20.32 -0.59
#